data_AF-A0A842WJQ0-F1
#
_entry.id   AF-A0A842WJQ0-F1
#
_cell.length_a   1.000
_cell.length_b   1.000
_cell.length_c   1.000
_cell.angle_alpha   90.00
_cell.angle_beta   90.00
_cell.angle_gamma   90.00
#
_symmetry.space_group_name_H-M   'P 1'
#
loop_
_entity.id
_entity.type
_entity.pdbx_description
1 polymer ?
#
loop_
_entity_poly.entity_id
_entity_poly.type
_entity_poly.pdbx_seq_one_letter_code
_entity_poly.pdbx_strand_id
1 'polypeptide(L)'
;MIFVSVHDTPQLASGDYATIFTQPVVPNEDNSGIKKIFQGTGIRIEKHPCKNRIEMCGCESCDSDNVLVIFTQWSVHPFSGDCYWDYELICNDCGKYTLRSYAGNE
;
A
#
# COMPACT_ATOMS: atom_id res chain seq x y z
N MET A 1 14.69 -5.19 -2.74
CA MET A 1 14.71 -5.60 -1.31
C MET A 1 13.36 -5.22 -0.70
N ILE A 2 12.75 -6.12 0.08
CA ILE A 2 11.49 -5.85 0.78
C ILE A 2 11.80 -5.39 2.20
N PHE A 3 11.16 -4.31 2.63
CA PHE A 3 11.18 -3.79 3.99
C PHE A 3 9.79 -3.93 4.60
N VAL A 4 9.73 -4.36 5.86
CA VAL A 4 8.49 -4.61 6.59
C VAL A 4 8.60 -3.99 7.97
N SER A 5 7.54 -3.33 8.42
CA SER A 5 7.45 -2.77 9.77
C SER A 5 6.02 -2.76 10.29
N VAL A 6 5.87 -2.88 11.62
CA VAL A 6 4.58 -2.92 12.32
C VAL A 6 4.49 -1.73 13.26
N HIS A 7 3.34 -1.07 13.26
CA HIS A 7 3.12 0.19 13.98
C HIS A 7 1.78 0.23 14.72
N ASP A 8 1.71 1.10 15.73
CA ASP A 8 0.48 1.43 16.47
C ASP A 8 -0.37 2.51 15.78
N THR A 9 0.22 3.26 14.85
CA THR A 9 -0.42 4.34 14.10
C THR A 9 -0.05 4.25 12.62
N PRO A 10 -0.87 4.81 11.71
CA PRO A 10 -0.50 4.93 10.30
C PRO A 10 0.81 5.70 10.11
N GLN A 11 1.61 5.29 9.13
CA GLN A 11 2.88 5.89 8.75
C GLN A 11 2.81 6.55 7.37
N LEU A 12 2.07 5.96 6.42
CA LEU A 12 1.92 6.48 5.06
C LEU A 12 0.53 7.04 4.78
N ALA A 13 -0.51 6.36 5.28
CA ALA A 13 -1.86 6.89 5.24
C ALA A 13 -1.97 8.13 6.14
N SER A 14 -2.77 9.11 5.71
CA SER A 14 -3.08 10.28 6.54
C SER A 14 -3.74 9.85 7.85
N GLY A 15 -3.51 10.55 8.96
CA GLY A 15 -4.09 10.21 10.25
C GLY A 15 -5.63 10.18 10.28
N ASP A 16 -6.27 10.85 9.32
CA ASP A 16 -7.71 10.93 9.10
C ASP A 16 -8.21 10.03 7.94
N TYR A 17 -7.42 9.05 7.50
CA TYR A 17 -7.75 8.12 6.40
C TYR A 17 -9.13 7.47 6.52
N ALA A 18 -9.60 7.24 7.76
CA ALA A 18 -10.92 6.68 8.06
C ALA A 18 -12.09 7.61 7.69
N THR A 19 -11.84 8.91 7.50
CA THR A 19 -12.85 9.93 7.18
C THR A 19 -12.66 10.59 5.81
N ILE A 20 -11.53 10.34 5.13
CA ILE A 20 -11.24 10.91 3.81
C ILE A 20 -12.04 10.18 2.70
N PHE A 21 -12.45 10.94 1.68
CA PHE A 21 -12.98 10.36 0.44
C PHE A 21 -11.91 9.48 -0.21
N THR A 22 -12.24 8.20 -0.43
CA THR A 22 -11.32 7.24 -1.05
C THR A 22 -10.89 7.75 -2.42
N GLN A 23 -9.61 8.11 -2.56
CA GLN A 23 -9.06 8.45 -3.85
C GLN A 23 -8.83 7.13 -4.61
N PRO A 24 -9.48 6.92 -5.77
CA PRO A 24 -9.20 5.77 -6.61
C PRO A 24 -7.74 5.81 -7.03
N VAL A 25 -7.20 4.68 -7.52
CA VAL A 25 -5.84 4.65 -8.05
C VAL A 25 -5.71 5.64 -9.22
N VAL A 26 -5.18 6.84 -8.94
CA VAL A 26 -5.00 7.89 -9.95
C VAL A 26 -3.59 7.75 -10.53
N PRO A 27 -3.42 7.82 -11.87
CA PRO A 27 -2.12 8.09 -12.46
C PRO A 27 -1.58 9.43 -11.92
N ASN A 28 -0.36 9.48 -11.39
CA ASN A 28 0.26 10.78 -11.11
C ASN A 28 0.60 11.44 -12.46
N GLU A 29 0.14 12.66 -12.70
CA GLU A 29 0.34 13.38 -13.97
C GLU A 29 1.76 13.93 -14.16
N ASP A 30 2.64 13.77 -13.16
CA ASP A 30 4.05 14.07 -13.32
C ASP A 30 4.70 13.04 -14.27
N ASN A 31 5.10 13.55 -15.42
CA ASN A 31 5.55 12.85 -16.64
C ASN A 31 6.87 12.05 -16.48
N SER A 32 7.17 11.49 -15.31
CA SER A 32 8.41 10.79 -14.97
C SER A 32 8.26 9.29 -14.66
N GLY A 33 7.03 8.75 -14.60
CA GLY A 33 6.80 7.31 -14.45
C GLY A 33 5.33 6.93 -14.32
N ILE A 34 5.01 5.65 -14.51
CA ILE A 34 3.64 5.15 -14.28
C ILE A 34 3.42 5.02 -12.77
N LYS A 35 3.08 6.13 -12.10
CA LYS A 35 2.79 6.15 -10.67
C LYS A 35 1.29 6.00 -10.41
N LYS A 36 0.94 5.13 -9.48
CA LYS A 36 -0.42 4.80 -9.05
C LYS A 36 -0.49 4.94 -7.55
N ILE A 37 -1.37 5.79 -7.04
CA ILE A 37 -1.55 6.00 -5.60
C ILE A 37 -3.00 5.72 -5.20
N PHE A 38 -3.18 4.92 -4.16
CA PHE A 38 -4.44 4.72 -3.44
C PHE A 38 -4.31 5.30 -2.04
N GLN A 39 -5.32 6.06 -1.61
CA GLN A 39 -5.49 6.50 -0.22
C GLN A 39 -6.97 6.48 0.12
N GLY A 40 -7.35 5.86 1.24
CA GLY A 40 -8.75 5.82 1.63
C GLY A 40 -9.03 5.00 2.87
N THR A 41 -10.32 4.68 3.05
CA THR A 41 -10.86 4.06 4.27
C THR A 41 -10.55 2.57 4.40
N GLY A 42 -9.99 1.94 3.36
CA GLY A 42 -9.64 0.53 3.37
C GLY A 42 -10.25 -0.26 2.21
N ILE A 43 -9.41 -0.99 1.47
CA ILE A 43 -9.84 -2.02 0.52
C ILE A 43 -9.20 -3.35 0.91
N ARG A 44 -9.97 -4.43 0.93
CA ARG A 44 -9.41 -5.77 1.18
C ARG A 44 -8.45 -6.17 0.07
N ILE A 45 -7.39 -6.92 0.41
CA ILE A 45 -6.33 -7.33 -0.53
C ILE A 45 -6.90 -7.97 -1.80
N GLU A 46 -7.87 -8.88 -1.68
CA GLU A 46 -8.45 -9.61 -2.81
C GLU A 46 -9.25 -8.72 -3.78
N LYS A 47 -9.65 -7.52 -3.32
CA LYS A 47 -10.36 -6.50 -4.12
C LYS A 47 -9.44 -5.35 -4.52
N HIS A 48 -8.20 -5.30 -4.05
CA HIS A 48 -7.32 -4.18 -4.31
C HIS A 48 -6.86 -4.17 -5.78
N PRO A 49 -6.95 -3.04 -6.50
CA PRO A 49 -6.59 -2.95 -7.92
C PRO A 49 -5.11 -3.29 -8.22
N CYS A 50 -4.24 -3.14 -7.22
CA CYS A 50 -2.82 -3.47 -7.34
C CYS A 50 -2.45 -4.89 -6.87
N LYS A 51 -3.41 -5.75 -6.48
CA LYS A 51 -3.13 -7.07 -5.89
C LYS A 51 -2.28 -8.01 -6.75
N ASN A 52 -2.34 -7.86 -8.08
CA ASN A 52 -1.56 -8.67 -9.04
C ASN A 52 -0.21 -8.03 -9.41
N ARG A 53 0.10 -6.85 -8.83
CA ARG A 53 1.33 -6.08 -9.11
C ARG A 53 2.22 -5.90 -7.88
N ILE A 54 1.66 -6.16 -6.71
CA ILE A 54 2.30 -5.96 -5.41
C ILE A 54 2.05 -7.23 -4.63
N GLU A 55 3.10 -7.74 -3.98
CA GLU A 55 3.03 -8.88 -3.10
C GLU A 55 2.37 -8.49 -1.75
N MET A 56 1.05 -8.29 -1.82
CA MET A 56 0.23 -7.93 -0.66
C MET A 56 -0.03 -9.16 0.21
N CYS A 57 0.30 -9.06 1.50
CA CYS A 57 0.07 -10.08 2.51
C CYS A 57 -0.71 -9.52 3.70
N GLY A 58 -1.17 -10.41 4.58
CA GLY A 58 -1.88 -10.11 5.82
C GLY A 58 -1.04 -9.36 6.87
N CYS A 59 -1.54 -9.35 8.10
CA CYS A 59 -0.95 -8.62 9.21
C CYS A 59 0.32 -9.32 9.74
N GLU A 60 1.43 -8.58 9.80
CA GLU A 60 2.72 -9.10 10.31
C GLU A 60 2.82 -9.15 11.84
N SER A 61 1.76 -8.72 12.54
CA SER A 61 1.71 -8.76 14.01
C SER A 61 1.00 -10.00 14.55
N CYS A 62 0.05 -10.56 13.81
CA CYS A 62 -0.83 -11.63 14.30
C CYS A 62 -1.21 -12.65 13.22
N ASP A 63 -0.59 -12.56 12.03
CA ASP A 63 -0.81 -13.42 10.87
C ASP A 63 -2.26 -13.46 10.37
N SER A 64 -3.09 -12.48 10.74
CA SER A 64 -4.47 -12.38 10.27
C SER A 64 -4.56 -11.85 8.85
N ASP A 65 -5.42 -12.47 8.04
CA ASP A 65 -5.82 -11.99 6.72
C ASP A 65 -6.98 -10.98 6.77
N ASN A 66 -7.55 -10.71 7.95
CA ASN A 66 -8.62 -9.73 8.13
C ASN A 66 -8.06 -8.31 8.16
N VAL A 67 -7.54 -7.87 7.01
CA VAL A 67 -6.84 -6.59 6.84
C VAL A 67 -7.50 -5.71 5.78
N LEU A 68 -7.29 -4.42 5.92
CA LEU A 68 -7.69 -3.42 4.95
C LEU A 68 -6.48 -2.61 4.51
N VAL A 69 -6.23 -2.55 3.20
CA VAL A 69 -5.20 -1.68 2.62
C VAL A 69 -5.72 -0.25 2.63
N ILE A 70 -5.02 0.64 3.33
CA ILE A 70 -5.40 2.05 3.56
C ILE A 70 -4.53 3.03 2.77
N PHE A 71 -3.36 2.57 2.33
CA PHE A 71 -2.48 3.28 1.41
C PHE A 71 -1.84 2.29 0.44
N THR A 72 -1.65 2.67 -0.82
CA THR A 72 -0.78 1.94 -1.75
C THR A 72 -0.15 2.91 -2.73
N GLN A 73 1.14 2.74 -2.97
CA GLN A 73 1.85 3.37 -4.07
C GLN A 73 2.49 2.29 -4.93
N TRP A 74 2.42 2.45 -6.25
CA TRP A 74 3.17 1.65 -7.21
C TRP A 74 3.72 2.55 -8.29
N SER A 75 5.00 2.41 -8.62
CA SER A 75 5.67 3.17 -9.67
C SER A 75 6.72 2.31 -10.37
N VAL A 76 6.83 2.48 -11.68
CA VAL A 76 7.92 1.90 -12.48
C VAL A 76 8.67 3.02 -13.16
N HIS A 77 10.00 3.00 -13.04
CA HIS A 77 10.87 3.95 -13.71
C HIS A 77 10.99 3.57 -15.20
N PRO A 78 10.64 4.47 -16.14
CA PRO A 78 10.46 4.12 -17.55
C PRO A 78 11.76 3.73 -18.27
N PHE A 79 12.92 4.12 -17.74
CA PHE A 79 14.22 3.85 -18.40
C PHE A 79 14.97 2.67 -17.81
N SER A 80 14.93 2.50 -16.49
CA SER A 80 15.68 1.43 -15.82
C SER A 80 14.86 0.16 -15.62
N GLY A 81 13.52 0.26 -15.64
CA GLY A 81 12.65 -0.85 -15.26
C GLY A 81 12.52 -1.03 -13.74
N ASP A 82 13.18 -0.18 -12.94
CA ASP A 82 13.09 -0.26 -11.48
C ASP A 82 11.63 -0.11 -11.04
N CYS A 83 11.14 -1.10 -10.30
CA CYS A 83 9.85 -1.06 -9.67
C CYS A 83 9.99 -0.61 -8.22
N TYR A 84 9.09 0.28 -7.83
CA TYR A 84 8.94 0.73 -6.46
C TYR A 84 7.48 0.60 -6.05
N TRP A 85 7.23 0.01 -4.90
CA TRP A 85 5.90 0.01 -4.32
C TRP A 85 5.94 0.10 -2.81
N ASP A 86 4.89 0.70 -2.26
CA ASP A 86 4.57 0.70 -0.85
C ASP A 86 3.12 0.30 -0.68
N TYR A 87 2.80 -0.36 0.42
CA TYR A 87 1.44 -0.40 0.89
C TYR A 87 1.40 -0.40 2.41
N GLU A 88 0.32 0.17 2.93
CA GLU A 88 0.02 0.15 4.35
C GLU A 88 -1.36 -0.45 4.54
N LEU A 89 -1.46 -1.36 5.52
CA LEU A 89 -2.71 -1.97 5.93
C LEU A 89 -2.99 -1.76 7.40
N ILE A 90 -4.26 -1.85 7.77
CA ILE A 90 -4.75 -1.97 9.14
C ILE A 90 -5.34 -3.36 9.34
N CYS A 91 -4.96 -4.02 10.43
CA CYS A 91 -5.56 -5.29 10.85
C CYS A 91 -6.81 -5.04 11.69
N ASN A 92 -7.94 -5.63 11.30
CA ASN A 92 -9.19 -5.50 12.05
C ASN A 92 -9.21 -6.35 13.33
N ASP A 93 -8.31 -7.33 13.46
CA ASP A 93 -8.29 -8.22 14.62
C ASP A 93 -7.40 -7.68 15.74
N CYS A 94 -6.19 -7.20 15.43
CA CYS A 94 -5.25 -6.69 16.43
C CYS A 94 -5.10 -5.16 16.44
N GLY A 95 -5.69 -4.45 15.46
CA GLY A 95 -5.62 -2.99 15.35
C GLY A 95 -4.24 -2.43 14.96
N LYS A 96 -3.27 -3.29 14.64
CA LYS A 96 -1.93 -2.88 14.23
C LYS A 96 -1.88 -2.54 12.75
N TYR A 97 -0.96 -1.63 12.42
CA TYR A 97 -0.65 -1.22 11.07
C TYR A 97 0.57 -1.99 10.57
N THR A 98 0.54 -2.43 9.31
CA THR A 98 1.70 -3.06 8.66
C THR A 98 2.05 -2.24 7.43
N LEU A 99 3.29 -1.77 7.40
CA LEU A 99 3.88 -1.08 6.26
C LEU A 99 4.85 -2.03 5.56
N ARG A 100 4.68 -2.19 4.25
CA ARG A 100 5.65 -2.87 3.40
C ARG A 100 6.09 -1.98 2.25
N SER A 101 7.39 -2.02 1.97
CA SER A 101 8.04 -1.25 0.92
C SER A 101 8.97 -2.14 0.10
N TYR A 102 9.04 -1.91 -1.19
CA TYR A 102 9.96 -2.57 -2.09
C TYR A 102 10.60 -1.56 -3.04
N ALA A 103 11.91 -1.73 -3.23
CA ALA A 103 12.67 -1.10 -4.29
C ALA A 103 13.60 -2.14 -4.92
N GLY A 104 13.53 -2.28 -6.24
CA GLY A 104 14.42 -3.15 -7.01
C GLY A 104 14.03 -3.27 -8.48
N ASN A 105 14.91 -3.89 -9.26
CA ASN A 105 14.58 -4.31 -10.62
C ASN A 105 13.65 -5.53 -10.58
N GLU A 106 12.64 -5.53 -11.44
CA GLU A 106 11.87 -6.74 -11.81
C GLU A 106 12.58 -7.54 -12.91
#